data_AF-A0A359CM47-F1
#
_entry.id   AF-A0A359CM47-F1
#
_cell.length_a   1.000
_cell.length_b   1.000
_cell.length_c   1.000
_cell.angle_alpha   90.00
_cell.angle_beta   90.00
_cell.angle_gamma   90.00
#
_symmetry.space_group_name_H-M   'P 1'
#
loop_
_entity.id
_entity.type
_entity.pdbx_description
1 polymer ?
#
loop_
_entity_poly.entity_id
_entity_poly.type
_entity_poly.pdbx_seq_one_letter_code
_entity_poly.pdbx_strand_id
1 'polypeptide(L)' 'IFFDNTYRSYFDFGKENSNYYYFGADGGHKNYYFIVGPEIKDVIENYSYLTGRTPLPPMWALGYHQSRWSYSPD' A
#
# COMPACT_ATOMS: atom_id res chain seq x y z
N ILE A 1 -7.65 -0.86 6.83
CA ILE A 1 -7.45 -2.32 6.91
C ILE A 1 -6.22 -2.64 6.07
N PHE A 2 -5.29 -3.43 6.59
CA PHE A 2 -4.20 -4.04 5.82
C PHE A 2 -4.49 -5.54 5.73
N PHE A 3 -4.74 -6.05 4.53
CA PHE A 3 -4.97 -7.48 4.28
C PHE A 3 -3.63 -8.13 3.94
N ASP A 4 -3.10 -8.88 4.90
CA ASP A 4 -1.78 -9.51 4.82
C ASP A 4 -1.90 -10.87 4.12
N ASN A 5 -2.16 -10.81 2.82
CA ASN A 5 -2.27 -11.97 1.95
C ASN A 5 -1.71 -11.62 0.56
N THR A 6 -0.79 -12.45 0.07
CA THR A 6 -0.07 -12.26 -1.19
C THR A 6 -0.73 -12.92 -2.40
N TYR A 7 -1.81 -13.68 -2.19
CA TYR A 7 -2.61 -14.26 -3.27
C TYR A 7 -3.40 -13.16 -3.97
N ARG A 8 -3.96 -13.50 -5.15
CA ARG A 8 -4.87 -12.62 -5.89
C ARG A 8 -6.03 -12.22 -4.97
N SER A 9 -5.97 -10.97 -4.53
CA SER A 9 -6.91 -10.40 -3.57
C SER A 9 -7.94 -9.53 -4.29
N TYR A 10 -9.14 -9.50 -3.74
CA TYR A 10 -10.25 -8.68 -4.20
C TYR A 10 -10.78 -7.83 -3.05
N PHE A 11 -11.19 -6.61 -3.37
CA PHE A 11 -11.81 -5.67 -2.44
C PHE A 11 -13.07 -5.13 -3.12
N ASP A 12 -14.22 -5.36 -2.49
CA ASP A 12 -15.50 -4.82 -2.91
C ASP A 12 -15.96 -3.79 -1.86
N PHE A 13 -15.97 -2.53 -2.27
CA PHE A 13 -16.42 -1.41 -1.46
C PHE A 13 -17.87 -1.01 -1.79
N GLY A 14 -18.76 -2.01 -1.86
CA GLY A 14 -20.20 -1.83 -2.00
C GLY A 14 -20.69 -1.84 -3.45
N LYS A 15 -19.86 -2.38 -4.36
CA LYS A 15 -20.17 -2.53 -5.78
C LYS A 15 -21.19 -3.65 -5.99
N GLU A 16 -21.04 -4.78 -5.30
CA GLU A 16 -22.02 -5.86 -5.35
C GLU A 16 -23.32 -5.49 -4.63
N ASN A 17 -23.23 -4.85 -3.46
CA ASN A 17 -24.37 -4.44 -2.66
C ASN A 17 -23.99 -3.26 -1.74
N SER A 18 -24.83 -2.23 -1.64
CA SER A 18 -24.56 -1.04 -0.81
C SER A 18 -24.59 -1.29 0.71
N ASN A 19 -25.09 -2.45 1.16
CA ASN A 19 -25.24 -2.74 2.59
C ASN A 19 -24.00 -3.39 3.23
N TYR A 20 -23.03 -3.85 2.44
CA TYR A 20 -21.84 -4.49 2.97
C TYR A 20 -20.59 -4.21 2.14
N TYR A 21 -19.45 -4.41 2.78
CA TYR A 21 -18.12 -4.41 2.17
C TYR A 21 -17.47 -5.75 2.43
N TYR A 22 -16.68 -6.24 1.50
CA TYR A 22 -15.91 -7.45 1.70
C TYR A 22 -14.56 -7.39 0.99
N PHE A 23 -13.64 -8.22 1.49
CA PHE A 23 -12.36 -8.47 0.85
C PHE A 23 -12.02 -9.95 1.03
N GLY A 24 -11.21 -10.48 0.14
CA GLY A 24 -10.77 -11.86 0.20
C GLY A 24 -9.69 -12.14 -0.83
N ALA A 25 -9.28 -13.40 -0.90
CA ALA A 25 -8.29 -13.86 -1.84
C ALA A 25 -8.62 -15.27 -2.32
N ASP A 26 -8.09 -15.65 -3.48
CA ASP A 26 -8.25 -16.98 -4.07
C ASP A 26 -7.67 -18.11 -3.18
N GLY A 27 -6.78 -17.76 -2.24
CA GLY A 27 -6.16 -18.70 -1.32
C GLY A 27 -5.39 -18.00 -0.19
N GLY A 28 -4.56 -18.76 0.52
CA GLY A 28 -3.78 -18.26 1.65
C GLY A 28 -4.59 -18.01 2.93
N HIS A 29 -3.91 -17.47 3.94
CA HIS A 29 -4.53 -17.19 5.24
C HIS A 29 -5.30 -15.88 5.22
N LYS A 30 -6.40 -15.81 5.99
CA LYS A 30 -7.20 -14.59 6.16
C LYS A 30 -6.62 -13.71 7.28
N ASN A 31 -5.36 -13.29 7.11
CA ASN A 31 -4.68 -12.43 8.07
C ASN A 31 -4.92 -10.96 7.69
N TYR A 32 -5.43 -10.15 8.62
CA TYR A 32 -5.62 -8.73 8.39
C TYR A 32 -5.46 -7.91 9.66
N TYR A 33 -5.06 -6.66 9.49
CA TYR A 33 -4.84 -5.70 10.56
C TYR A 33 -5.85 -4.56 10.44
N PHE A 34 -6.62 -4.34 11.51
CA PHE A 34 -7.47 -3.17 11.66
C PHE A 34 -6.67 -2.06 12.34
N ILE A 35 -6.26 -1.07 11.57
CA ILE A 35 -5.39 0.02 12.01
C ILE A 35 -6.28 1.25 12.23
N VAL A 36 -6.35 1.70 13.48
CA VAL A 36 -7.23 2.80 13.91
C VAL A 36 -6.39 4.02 14.23
N GLY A 37 -6.94 5.19 13.91
CA GLY A 37 -6.39 6.50 14.25
C GLY A 37 -7.51 7.53 14.23
N PRO A 38 -7.52 8.52 15.14
CA PRO A 38 -8.53 9.58 15.13
C PRO A 38 -8.44 10.43 13.86
N GLU A 39 -7.24 10.58 13.29
CA GLU A 39 -7.02 11.17 11.96
C GLU A 39 -6.33 10.17 11.02
N ILE A 40 -6.43 10.43 9.70
CA ILE A 40 -5.79 9.59 8.67
C ILE A 40 -4.27 9.53 8.83
N LYS A 41 -3.63 10.62 9.30
CA LYS A 41 -2.18 10.65 9.56
C LYS A 41 -1.75 9.60 10.59
N ASP A 42 -2.59 9.35 11.60
CA ASP A 42 -2.32 8.40 12.67
C ASP A 42 -2.48 6.95 12.15
N VAL A 43 -3.44 6.72 11.24
CA VAL A 43 -3.57 5.44 10.54
C VAL A 43 -2.32 5.13 9.71
N ILE A 44 -1.79 6.12 8.99
CA ILE A 44 -0.55 5.98 8.20
C ILE A 44 0.65 5.77 9.12
N GLU A 45 0.75 6.50 10.23
CA GLU A 45 1.81 6.32 11.21
C GLU A 45 1.83 4.89 11.76
N ASN A 46 0.66 4.37 12.18
CA ASN A 46 0.54 3.01 12.71
C ASN A 46 0.76 1.95 11.63
N TYR A 47 0.32 2.18 10.39
CA TYR A 47 0.62 1.29 9.27
C TYR A 47 2.12 1.21 8.99
N SER A 48 2.79 2.35 8.89
CA SER A 48 4.25 2.38 8.66
C SER A 48 5.05 1.87 9.85
N TYR A 49 4.53 1.96 11.08
CA TYR A 49 5.13 1.28 12.24
C TYR A 49 5.11 -0.24 12.07
N LEU A 50 3.99 -0.80 11.58
CA LEU A 50 3.84 -2.23 11.33
C LEU A 50 4.70 -2.72 10.14
N THR A 51 4.70 -1.99 9.02
CA THR A 51 5.31 -2.45 7.76
C THR A 51 6.73 -1.92 7.52
N GLY A 52 7.21 -1.02 8.38
CA GLY A 52 8.48 -0.33 8.22
C GLY A 52 8.31 1.10 7.70
N ARG A 53 9.09 2.02 8.27
CA ARG A 53 9.15 3.43 7.88
C ARG A 53 10.20 3.63 6.80
N THR A 54 9.85 4.34 5.74
CA THR A 54 10.79 4.66 4.65
C THR A 54 11.92 5.55 5.17
N PRO A 55 13.20 5.19 4.98
CA PRO A 55 14.31 6.05 5.34
C PRO A 55 14.33 7.30 4.47
N LEU A 56 14.89 8.39 4.98
CA LEU A 56 15.06 9.61 4.20
C LEU A 56 15.98 9.30 3.00
N PRO A 57 15.56 9.61 1.75
CA PRO A 57 16.45 9.47 0.61
C PRO A 57 17.60 10.47 0.73
N PRO A 58 18.76 10.21 0.10
CA PRO A 58 19.84 11.19 0.07
C PRO A 58 19.39 12.47 -0.64
N MET A 59 19.91 13.63 -0.22
CA MET A 59 19.47 14.94 -0.74
C MET A 59 19.53 15.06 -2.27
N TRP A 60 20.52 14.45 -2.92
CA TRP A 60 20.65 14.46 -4.38
C TRP A 60 19.49 13.75 -5.09
N ALA A 61 18.80 12.82 -4.43
CA ALA A 61 17.63 12.13 -4.99
C ALA A 61 16.39 13.04 -5.04
N LEU A 62 16.41 14.20 -4.37
CA LEU A 62 15.36 15.22 -4.48
C LEU A 62 15.67 16.28 -5.56
N GLY A 63 16.81 16.17 -6.24
CA GLY A 63 17.23 17.07 -7.32
C GLY A 63 16.55 16.78 -8.65
N TYR A 64 17.15 17.26 -9.75
CA TYR A 64 16.68 16.98 -11.10
C TYR A 64 17.15 15.59 -11.58
N HIS A 65 16.24 14.79 -12.13
CA HIS A 65 16.53 13.47 -12.68
C HIS A 65 16.38 13.50 -14.20
N GLN A 66 17.39 13.01 -14.91
CA GLN A 66 17.32 12.77 -16.34
C GLN A 66 17.37 11.26 -16.58
N SER A 67 16.40 10.72 -17.33
CA SER A 67 16.25 9.30 -17.63
C SER A 67 15.83 9.09 -19.09
N ARG A 68 16.40 8.09 -19.78
CA ARG A 68 15.97 7.61 -21.12
C ARG A 68 16.09 6.08 -21.13
N TRP A 69 15.20 5.42 -21.87
CA TRP A 69 15.26 3.95 -22.09
C TRP A 69 16.61 3.49 -22.65
N SER A 70 17.26 4.30 -23.48
CA SER A 70 18.62 4.10 -23.95
C SER A 70 19.35 5.44 -24.05
N TYR A 71 20.54 5.49 -23.47
CA TYR A 71 21.51 6.58 -23.66
C TYR A 71 22.49 6.30 -24.79
N SER A 72 22.30 5.18 -25.48
CA SER A 72 23.15 4.80 -26.60
C SER A 72 23.08 5.92 -27.65
N PRO A 73 24.24 6.36 -28.16
CA PRO A 73 24.32 7.47 -29.10
C PRO A 73 23.95 7.09 -30.55
N ASP A 74 23.34 5.93 -30.77
CA ASP A 74 22.91 5.45 -32.10
C ASP A 74 21.58 6.10 -32.54
#